data_AF-A0A844SU85-F1
#
_entry.id   AF-A0A844SU85-F1
#
_cell.length_a   1.000
_cell.length_b   1.000
_cell.length_c   1.000
_cell.angle_alpha   90.00
_cell.angle_beta   90.00
_cell.angle_gamma   90.00
#
_symmetry.space_group_name_H-M   'P 1'
#
loop_
_entity.id
_entity.type
_entity.pdbx_description
1 polymer ?
#
loop_
_entity_poly.entity_id
_entity_poly.type
_entity_poly.pdbx_seq_one_letter_code
_entity_poly.pdbx_strand_id
1 'polypeptide(L)'
;MGNSMSETKPSSKPSSLGEEIVARIDQLATISESPEHLARIFLTDEHRKAADLILSWMREAGMSAHLDAIGNVCGRYEGERPGLPALMLGSHYDTVRDAGRWDGPLGVITAIACVADLNRRGRRLPFAIEIVGFADEEGVRFASTLLGSRAVAGTFDESVLNTRDRAGTSMRDALIQFGLDPDHIGKAARARRELLGYVELHIEQGPVLEEKALPVGVVTAISGATRLAASLTGVAGHAGTVPMKLRRDALAGAAECIVAIEQFCRSDEQGLVGTVGYVNAMPGATNVIPGKVSFTMDIRSQNDMHRKRAVADIVRQIEAIAKRRDLALQIDVTHENRSVPCAPWLKSQIAEAVAAEGYAAFELPSGAGHDGMAMVDVADIGMIFVRCRGGISHNPAEHVELADADTGARVLLRFVENFRPHGLVNS
;
A
#
# COMPACT_ATOMS: atom_id res chain seq x y z
N MET A 1 10.28 34.74 -52.66
CA MET A 1 9.03 33.99 -52.38
C MET A 1 9.30 33.14 -51.16
N GLY A 2 8.96 33.66 -49.98
CA GLY A 2 9.02 32.92 -48.73
C GLY A 2 7.61 32.49 -48.33
N ASN A 3 7.47 31.27 -47.85
CA ASN A 3 6.38 30.83 -46.97
C ASN A 3 6.94 29.64 -46.19
N SER A 4 7.27 29.83 -44.92
CA SER A 4 6.37 29.84 -43.76
C SER A 4 6.37 28.45 -43.14
N MET A 5 7.25 28.30 -42.14
CA MET A 5 7.23 27.20 -41.18
C MET A 5 6.02 27.40 -40.26
N SER A 6 5.24 26.34 -40.07
CA SER A 6 4.17 26.28 -39.10
C SER A 6 4.75 26.19 -37.69
N GLU A 7 4.61 27.26 -36.92
CA GLU A 7 4.83 27.26 -35.47
C GLU A 7 3.77 26.39 -34.78
N THR A 8 4.22 25.35 -34.09
CA THR A 8 3.42 24.58 -33.14
C THR A 8 3.13 25.45 -31.92
N LYS A 9 1.83 25.60 -31.59
CA LYS A 9 1.33 26.36 -30.43
C LYS A 9 1.87 25.80 -29.10
N PRO A 10 2.02 26.64 -28.06
CA PRO A 10 2.41 26.18 -26.73
C PRO A 10 1.27 25.38 -26.08
N SER A 11 1.65 24.26 -25.44
CA SER A 11 0.80 23.45 -24.56
C SER A 11 0.09 24.35 -23.53
N SER A 12 -1.25 24.29 -23.50
CA SER A 12 -2.06 25.00 -22.51
C SER A 12 -1.79 24.46 -21.12
N LYS A 13 -1.55 25.34 -20.13
CA LYS A 13 -1.46 24.97 -18.72
C LYS A 13 -2.70 24.18 -18.30
N PRO A 14 -2.57 23.12 -17.47
CA PRO A 14 -3.73 22.37 -16.97
C PRO A 14 -4.69 23.30 -16.23
N SER A 15 -5.99 23.05 -16.40
CA SER A 15 -7.08 23.89 -15.90
C SER A 15 -7.54 23.52 -14.48
N SER A 16 -7.15 22.33 -13.99
CA SER A 16 -7.42 21.82 -12.62
C SER A 16 -6.23 21.05 -12.05
N LEU A 17 -6.25 20.78 -10.73
CA LEU A 17 -5.24 19.93 -10.10
C LEU A 17 -5.35 18.49 -10.63
N GLY A 18 -6.58 17.99 -10.83
CA GLY A 18 -6.81 16.66 -11.38
C GLY A 18 -6.15 16.46 -12.75
N GLU A 19 -6.27 17.43 -13.67
CA GLU A 19 -5.62 17.33 -14.99
C GLU A 19 -4.08 17.26 -14.89
N GLU A 20 -3.47 18.05 -14.01
CA GLU A 20 -2.02 18.01 -13.77
C GLU A 20 -1.58 16.65 -13.22
N ILE A 21 -2.34 16.10 -12.27
CA ILE A 21 -2.07 14.81 -11.63
C ILE A 21 -2.20 13.66 -12.64
N VAL A 22 -3.31 13.61 -13.38
CA VAL A 22 -3.56 12.57 -14.40
C VAL A 22 -2.47 12.60 -15.45
N ALA A 23 -2.10 13.78 -15.96
CA ALA A 23 -1.05 13.90 -16.97
C ALA A 23 0.32 13.41 -16.47
N ARG A 24 0.70 13.73 -15.23
CA ARG A 24 1.95 13.24 -14.62
C ARG A 24 1.91 11.73 -14.37
N ILE A 25 0.78 11.20 -13.90
CA ILE A 25 0.62 9.76 -13.71
C ILE A 25 0.73 9.03 -15.05
N ASP A 26 0.08 9.51 -16.09
CA ASP A 26 0.17 8.94 -17.44
C ASP A 26 1.62 9.00 -17.97
N GLN A 27 2.34 10.11 -17.73
CA GLN A 27 3.76 10.20 -18.08
C GLN A 27 4.62 9.20 -17.29
N LEU A 28 4.42 9.10 -15.97
CA LEU A 28 5.14 8.16 -15.11
C LEU A 28 4.87 6.70 -15.49
N ALA A 29 3.65 6.38 -15.92
CA ALA A 29 3.24 5.05 -16.37
C ALA A 29 3.96 4.60 -17.66
N THR A 30 4.55 5.52 -18.43
CA THR A 30 5.38 5.15 -19.59
C THR A 30 6.73 4.56 -19.22
N ILE A 31 7.14 4.67 -17.95
CA ILE A 31 8.40 4.14 -17.44
C ILE A 31 8.14 2.75 -16.85
N SER A 32 8.41 1.72 -17.64
CA SER A 32 8.17 0.32 -17.26
C SER A 32 9.18 -0.66 -17.86
N GLU A 33 9.39 -1.79 -17.17
CA GLU A 33 10.23 -2.90 -17.62
C GLU A 33 9.67 -3.56 -18.90
N SER A 34 8.36 -3.38 -19.16
CA SER A 34 7.67 -3.93 -20.31
C SER A 34 6.86 -2.84 -21.04
N PRO A 35 6.80 -2.85 -22.39
CA PRO A 35 5.91 -1.97 -23.14
C PRO A 35 4.44 -2.38 -23.07
N GLU A 36 4.14 -3.63 -22.67
CA GLU A 36 2.77 -4.19 -22.67
C GLU A 36 2.08 -4.07 -21.31
N HIS A 37 2.86 -4.11 -20.23
CA HIS A 37 2.36 -4.15 -18.86
C HIS A 37 3.19 -3.27 -17.95
N LEU A 38 2.53 -2.54 -17.06
CA LEU A 38 3.23 -1.72 -16.09
C LEU A 38 3.87 -2.58 -15.01
N ALA A 39 5.19 -2.54 -14.99
CA ALA A 39 6.05 -3.05 -13.95
C ALA A 39 7.20 -2.05 -13.76
N ARG A 40 7.30 -1.48 -12.55
CA ARG A 40 8.40 -0.63 -12.13
C ARG A 40 8.92 -1.13 -10.79
N ILE A 41 9.88 -2.04 -10.88
CA ILE A 41 10.33 -2.85 -9.76
C ILE A 41 11.52 -2.19 -9.05
N PHE A 42 11.58 -2.31 -7.73
CA PHE A 42 12.65 -1.74 -6.91
C PHE A 42 14.06 -2.05 -7.44
N LEU A 43 14.90 -1.01 -7.47
CA LEU A 43 16.31 -1.02 -7.90
C LEU A 43 16.56 -1.47 -9.35
N THR A 44 15.59 -1.32 -10.25
CA THR A 44 15.81 -1.46 -11.70
C THR A 44 16.08 -0.11 -12.37
N ASP A 45 16.49 -0.11 -13.63
CA ASP A 45 16.73 1.11 -14.40
C ASP A 45 15.45 1.96 -14.51
N GLU A 46 14.29 1.33 -14.58
CA GLU A 46 12.97 1.98 -14.66
C GLU A 46 12.62 2.66 -13.34
N HIS A 47 12.92 2.01 -12.22
CA HIS A 47 12.80 2.62 -10.91
C HIS A 47 13.69 3.86 -10.78
N ARG A 48 14.91 3.81 -11.35
CA ARG A 48 15.81 4.97 -11.40
C ARG A 48 15.25 6.10 -12.27
N LYS A 49 14.81 5.80 -13.49
CA LYS A 49 14.22 6.79 -14.42
C LYS A 49 13.00 7.47 -13.81
N ALA A 50 12.14 6.71 -13.12
CA ALA A 50 10.98 7.26 -12.42
C ALA A 50 11.39 8.16 -11.25
N ALA A 51 12.37 7.75 -10.46
CA ALA A 51 12.91 8.58 -9.39
C ALA A 51 13.42 9.92 -9.93
N ASP A 52 14.23 9.90 -11.00
CA ASP A 52 14.77 11.11 -11.63
C ASP A 52 13.65 12.03 -12.16
N LEU A 53 12.57 11.46 -12.71
CA LEU A 53 11.40 12.21 -13.18
C LEU A 53 10.59 12.82 -12.02
N ILE A 54 10.35 12.08 -10.95
CA ILE A 54 9.65 12.60 -9.77
C ILE A 54 10.47 13.71 -9.11
N LEU A 55 11.79 13.55 -9.03
CA LEU A 55 12.71 14.59 -8.54
C LEU A 55 12.65 15.86 -9.38
N SER A 56 12.51 15.76 -10.71
CA SER A 56 12.36 16.95 -11.54
C SER A 56 11.05 17.68 -11.24
N TRP A 57 9.94 16.97 -11.07
CA TRP A 57 8.66 17.58 -10.70
C TRP A 57 8.67 18.21 -9.30
N MET A 58 9.34 17.59 -8.32
CA MET A 58 9.54 18.21 -7.01
C MET A 58 10.33 19.53 -7.11
N ARG A 59 11.39 19.58 -7.93
CA ARG A 59 12.16 20.81 -8.16
C ARG A 59 11.33 21.88 -8.87
N GLU A 60 10.54 21.50 -9.88
CA GLU A 60 9.59 22.39 -10.56
C GLU A 60 8.53 22.94 -9.60
N ALA A 61 8.09 22.15 -8.63
CA ALA A 61 7.17 22.56 -7.57
C ALA A 61 7.82 23.53 -6.54
N GLY A 62 9.12 23.82 -6.65
CA GLY A 62 9.85 24.73 -5.77
C GLY A 62 10.44 24.06 -4.53
N MET A 63 10.63 22.74 -4.56
CA MET A 63 11.22 21.98 -3.46
C MET A 63 12.73 21.79 -3.65
N SER A 64 13.47 21.63 -2.56
CA SER A 64 14.75 20.93 -2.61
C SER A 64 14.49 19.43 -2.73
N ALA A 65 15.18 18.71 -3.63
CA ALA A 65 14.86 17.32 -3.93
C ALA A 65 16.10 16.44 -4.17
N HIS A 66 16.13 15.27 -3.53
CA HIS A 66 17.23 14.30 -3.57
C HIS A 66 16.74 12.85 -3.38
N LEU A 67 17.56 11.89 -3.77
CA LEU A 67 17.41 10.49 -3.34
C LEU A 67 18.07 10.29 -1.99
N ASP A 68 17.46 9.51 -1.10
CA ASP A 68 18.11 9.04 0.13
C ASP A 68 18.92 7.74 -0.10
N ALA A 69 19.46 7.18 0.97
CA ALA A 69 20.36 6.03 0.91
C ALA A 69 19.68 4.68 0.59
N ILE A 70 18.36 4.57 0.66
CA ILE A 70 17.61 3.36 0.25
C ILE A 70 16.89 3.57 -1.09
N GLY A 71 16.93 4.78 -1.63
CA GLY A 71 16.35 5.13 -2.91
C GLY A 71 14.97 5.80 -2.81
N ASN A 72 14.57 6.28 -1.63
CA ASN A 72 13.36 7.10 -1.54
C ASN A 72 13.58 8.43 -2.27
N VAL A 73 12.53 8.92 -2.92
CA VAL A 73 12.51 10.24 -3.57
C VAL A 73 12.01 11.27 -2.57
N CYS A 74 12.92 12.13 -2.10
CA CYS A 74 12.66 13.05 -1.00
C CYS A 74 12.64 14.51 -1.47
N GLY A 75 11.50 15.17 -1.32
CA GLY A 75 11.31 16.60 -1.58
C GLY A 75 11.00 17.38 -0.31
N ARG A 76 11.60 18.55 -0.12
CA ARG A 76 11.29 19.45 0.99
C ARG A 76 10.91 20.85 0.51
N TYR A 77 9.76 21.31 0.95
CA TYR A 77 9.26 22.67 0.78
C TYR A 77 9.30 23.37 2.14
N GLU A 78 10.20 24.36 2.28
CA GLU A 78 10.36 25.05 3.55
C GLU A 78 9.10 25.81 3.96
N GLY A 79 8.90 25.92 5.27
CA GLY A 79 7.88 26.79 5.84
C GLY A 79 8.25 28.27 5.76
N GLU A 80 7.59 29.09 6.55
CA GLU A 80 7.89 30.53 6.70
C GLU A 80 9.35 30.80 7.11
N ARG A 81 9.97 29.83 7.79
CA ARG A 81 11.39 29.84 8.15
C ARG A 81 12.02 28.48 7.83
N PRO A 82 13.28 28.45 7.39
CA PRO A 82 14.00 27.20 7.18
C PRO A 82 14.12 26.37 8.46
N GLY A 83 14.07 25.05 8.31
CA GLY A 83 14.36 24.10 9.39
C GLY A 83 13.20 23.84 10.38
N LEU A 84 12.00 24.34 10.09
CA LEU A 84 10.81 23.99 10.87
C LEU A 84 10.48 22.49 10.72
N PRO A 85 9.86 21.85 11.73
CA PRO A 85 9.33 20.50 11.62
C PRO A 85 8.38 20.37 10.41
N ALA A 86 8.32 19.18 9.84
CA ALA A 86 7.58 18.92 8.62
C ALA A 86 6.28 18.15 8.86
N LEU A 87 5.22 18.53 8.17
CA LEU A 87 4.16 17.57 7.82
C LEU A 87 4.67 16.73 6.66
N MET A 88 4.85 15.43 6.89
CA MET A 88 5.29 14.52 5.84
C MET A 88 4.07 14.00 5.08
N LEU A 89 4.14 14.12 3.76
CA LEU A 89 3.21 13.52 2.81
C LEU A 89 3.96 12.43 2.07
N GLY A 90 3.27 11.35 1.70
CA GLY A 90 3.93 10.32 0.91
C GLY A 90 2.98 9.30 0.33
N SER A 91 3.62 8.37 -0.35
CA SER A 91 3.20 7.02 -0.69
C SER A 91 4.40 6.37 -1.40
N HIS A 92 4.22 5.28 -2.11
CA HIS A 92 5.29 4.62 -2.86
C HIS A 92 5.28 5.00 -4.34
N TYR A 93 6.35 4.61 -5.04
CA TYR A 93 6.41 4.77 -6.50
C TYR A 93 6.91 3.53 -7.23
N ASP A 94 7.30 2.44 -6.56
CA ASP A 94 7.40 1.13 -7.18
C ASP A 94 6.01 0.53 -7.41
N THR A 95 5.93 -0.54 -8.19
CA THR A 95 4.67 -1.23 -8.51
C THR A 95 4.81 -2.75 -8.40
N VAL A 96 3.69 -3.46 -8.32
CA VAL A 96 3.63 -4.88 -8.70
C VAL A 96 3.91 -5.10 -10.19
N ARG A 97 3.98 -6.37 -10.61
CA ARG A 97 3.95 -6.73 -12.04
C ARG A 97 2.50 -6.69 -12.53
N ASP A 98 2.31 -6.30 -13.80
CA ASP A 98 0.99 -6.11 -14.39
C ASP A 98 0.11 -5.15 -13.59
N ALA A 99 0.73 -4.07 -13.09
CA ALA A 99 0.12 -3.12 -12.18
C ALA A 99 -0.85 -2.14 -12.86
N GLY A 100 -1.66 -1.53 -12.02
CA GLY A 100 -2.30 -0.25 -12.30
C GLY A 100 -1.32 0.91 -12.19
N ARG A 101 -1.74 2.10 -12.64
CA ARG A 101 -0.88 3.31 -12.62
C ARG A 101 -1.10 4.24 -11.43
N TRP A 102 -2.05 3.93 -10.55
CA TRP A 102 -2.52 4.83 -9.49
C TRP A 102 -2.02 4.43 -8.11
N ASP A 103 -1.91 3.13 -7.86
CA ASP A 103 -1.38 2.52 -6.61
C ASP A 103 0.05 2.96 -6.30
N GLY A 104 0.20 3.80 -5.26
CA GLY A 104 1.44 4.55 -4.96
C GLY A 104 1.50 5.95 -5.59
N PRO A 105 1.72 6.09 -6.91
CA PRO A 105 1.89 7.38 -7.57
C PRO A 105 0.79 8.40 -7.30
N LEU A 106 -0.46 8.00 -7.11
CA LEU A 106 -1.53 8.94 -6.81
C LEU A 106 -1.18 9.79 -5.57
N GLY A 107 -0.67 9.19 -4.50
CA GLY A 107 -0.28 9.92 -3.29
C GLY A 107 0.86 10.89 -3.52
N VAL A 108 1.95 10.40 -4.11
CA VAL A 108 3.17 11.18 -4.36
C VAL A 108 2.88 12.36 -5.30
N ILE A 109 2.22 12.11 -6.43
CA ILE A 109 1.97 13.14 -7.45
C ILE A 109 0.93 14.15 -6.97
N THR A 110 -0.08 13.72 -6.21
CA THR A 110 -1.07 14.64 -5.62
C THR A 110 -0.42 15.57 -4.59
N ALA A 111 0.47 15.06 -3.74
CA ALA A 111 1.23 15.88 -2.81
C ALA A 111 2.10 16.93 -3.54
N ILE A 112 2.79 16.52 -4.61
CA ILE A 112 3.61 17.44 -5.43
C ILE A 112 2.74 18.52 -6.07
N ALA A 113 1.56 18.17 -6.60
CA ALA A 113 0.63 19.14 -7.18
C ALA A 113 0.14 20.16 -6.13
N CYS A 114 -0.14 19.72 -4.90
CA CYS A 114 -0.51 20.61 -3.80
C CYS A 114 0.61 21.60 -3.45
N VAL A 115 1.86 21.12 -3.36
CA VAL A 115 3.03 22.00 -3.11
C VAL A 115 3.28 22.94 -4.28
N ALA A 116 3.15 22.47 -5.53
CA ALA A 116 3.29 23.30 -6.71
C ALA A 116 2.26 24.44 -6.71
N ASP A 117 1.02 24.17 -6.30
CA ASP A 117 -0.02 25.19 -6.15
C ASP A 117 0.30 26.22 -5.05
N LEU A 118 0.75 25.78 -3.87
CA LEU A 118 1.22 26.67 -2.81
C LEU A 118 2.36 27.55 -3.29
N ASN A 119 3.32 26.98 -4.02
CA ASN A 119 4.48 27.70 -4.54
C ASN A 119 4.08 28.71 -5.63
N ARG A 120 3.17 28.35 -6.55
CA ARG A 120 2.60 29.27 -7.55
C ARG A 120 1.91 30.47 -6.90
N ARG A 121 1.28 30.28 -5.74
CA ARG A 121 0.64 31.34 -4.95
C ARG A 121 1.61 32.08 -4.01
N GLY A 122 2.89 31.70 -3.97
CA GLY A 122 3.88 32.27 -3.06
C GLY A 122 3.58 32.00 -1.57
N ARG A 123 2.77 30.98 -1.27
CA ARG A 123 2.30 30.69 0.10
C ARG A 123 3.29 29.77 0.82
N ARG A 124 3.85 30.25 1.94
CA ARG A 124 4.60 29.45 2.91
C ARG A 124 3.74 29.23 4.15
N LEU A 125 3.93 28.10 4.83
CA LEU A 125 3.13 27.67 5.99
C LEU A 125 3.99 27.74 7.27
N PRO A 126 3.39 27.76 8.48
CA PRO A 126 4.14 27.80 9.74
C PRO A 126 4.89 26.47 10.08
N PHE A 127 5.03 25.59 9.10
CA PHE A 127 5.75 24.32 9.13
C PHE A 127 6.24 24.00 7.72
N ALA A 128 7.21 23.09 7.61
CA ALA A 128 7.65 22.59 6.31
C ALA A 128 6.73 21.49 5.78
N ILE A 129 6.71 21.28 4.46
CA ILE A 129 6.11 20.09 3.86
C ILE A 129 7.24 19.24 3.31
N GLU A 130 7.24 17.96 3.68
CA GLU A 130 8.11 16.98 3.04
C GLU A 130 7.27 16.00 2.26
N ILE A 131 7.74 15.64 1.07
CA ILE A 131 7.12 14.61 0.24
C ILE A 131 8.14 13.49 0.09
N VAL A 132 7.73 12.28 0.44
CA VAL A 132 8.54 11.08 0.24
C VAL A 132 7.79 10.13 -0.69
N GLY A 133 8.39 9.85 -1.84
CA GLY A 133 8.06 8.66 -2.63
C GLY A 133 8.90 7.50 -2.10
N PHE A 134 8.28 6.63 -1.31
CA PHE A 134 8.96 5.48 -0.72
C PHE A 134 9.31 4.44 -1.79
N ALA A 135 10.46 3.81 -1.59
CA ALA A 135 10.93 2.72 -2.42
C ALA A 135 10.63 1.35 -1.79
N ASP A 136 10.15 0.41 -2.61
CA ASP A 136 9.87 -0.98 -2.26
C ASP A 136 8.80 -1.13 -1.16
N GLU A 137 7.64 -0.53 -1.38
CA GLU A 137 6.45 -0.81 -0.58
C GLU A 137 5.96 -2.24 -0.87
N GLU A 138 5.84 -2.57 -2.17
CA GLU A 138 5.19 -3.78 -2.68
C GLU A 138 6.03 -5.05 -2.47
N GLY A 139 7.35 -4.89 -2.33
CA GLY A 139 8.29 -5.97 -1.99
C GLY A 139 8.45 -7.05 -3.04
N VAL A 140 8.23 -6.71 -4.31
CA VAL A 140 8.18 -7.67 -5.43
C VAL A 140 9.52 -8.36 -5.69
N ARG A 141 10.63 -7.63 -5.56
CA ARG A 141 11.95 -8.11 -5.99
C ARG A 141 12.61 -9.04 -4.98
N PHE A 142 12.54 -8.67 -3.70
CA PHE A 142 13.26 -9.35 -2.62
C PHE A 142 12.34 -9.98 -1.56
N ALA A 143 11.02 -10.01 -1.80
CA ALA A 143 10.02 -10.53 -0.84
C ALA A 143 10.10 -9.87 0.55
N SER A 144 10.52 -8.62 0.59
CA SER A 144 10.54 -7.74 1.77
C SER A 144 9.77 -6.48 1.40
N THR A 145 8.87 -6.02 2.27
CA THR A 145 7.99 -4.87 2.01
C THR A 145 8.37 -3.69 2.87
N LEU A 146 7.96 -2.49 2.46
CA LEU A 146 8.10 -1.25 3.21
C LEU A 146 9.58 -0.88 3.50
N LEU A 147 10.52 -1.24 2.63
CA LEU A 147 11.95 -1.01 2.91
C LEU A 147 12.26 0.49 3.04
N GLY A 148 11.73 1.28 2.11
CA GLY A 148 11.87 2.72 2.06
C GLY A 148 11.38 3.41 3.33
N SER A 149 10.14 3.11 3.73
CA SER A 149 9.52 3.69 4.91
C SER A 149 10.12 3.17 6.22
N ARG A 150 10.57 1.92 6.29
CA ARG A 150 11.34 1.40 7.44
C ARG A 150 12.69 2.10 7.60
N ALA A 151 13.37 2.45 6.51
CA ALA A 151 14.60 3.23 6.58
C ALA A 151 14.34 4.62 7.17
N VAL A 152 13.28 5.30 6.74
CA VAL A 152 12.85 6.60 7.28
C VAL A 152 12.41 6.51 8.74
N ALA A 153 11.72 5.43 9.12
CA ALA A 153 11.31 5.17 10.50
C ALA A 153 12.47 4.74 11.42
N GLY A 154 13.64 4.44 10.87
CA GLY A 154 14.80 3.94 11.62
C GLY A 154 14.66 2.48 12.08
N THR A 155 13.79 1.70 11.44
CA THR A 155 13.48 0.30 11.76
C THR A 155 13.82 -0.67 10.61
N PHE A 156 14.69 -0.24 9.70
CA PHE A 156 15.22 -1.08 8.62
C PHE A 156 16.02 -2.27 9.19
N ASP A 157 15.70 -3.48 8.74
CA ASP A 157 16.41 -4.70 9.11
C ASP A 157 17.56 -4.95 8.12
N GLU A 158 18.81 -4.73 8.54
CA GLU A 158 19.99 -4.93 7.70
C GLU A 158 20.16 -6.37 7.20
N SER A 159 19.53 -7.36 7.85
CA SER A 159 19.62 -8.76 7.42
C SER A 159 19.07 -8.97 6.00
N VAL A 160 18.11 -8.15 5.58
CA VAL A 160 17.47 -8.22 4.26
C VAL A 160 18.44 -7.88 3.12
N LEU A 161 19.55 -7.18 3.39
CA LEU A 161 20.58 -6.86 2.40
C LEU A 161 21.21 -8.10 1.77
N ASN A 162 21.19 -9.23 2.47
CA ASN A 162 21.71 -10.52 1.99
C ASN A 162 20.67 -11.32 1.18
N THR A 163 19.43 -10.86 1.12
CA THR A 163 18.36 -11.54 0.37
C THR A 163 18.63 -11.40 -1.13
N ARG A 164 18.38 -12.48 -1.87
CA ARG A 164 18.65 -12.56 -3.30
C ARG A 164 17.35 -12.55 -4.09
N ASP A 165 17.35 -11.85 -5.21
CA ASP A 165 16.26 -11.90 -6.17
C ASP A 165 16.28 -13.22 -6.97
N ARG A 166 15.31 -13.38 -7.88
CA ARG A 166 15.18 -14.58 -8.72
C ARG A 166 16.39 -14.81 -9.64
N ALA A 167 17.15 -13.77 -9.97
CA ALA A 167 18.36 -13.85 -10.78
C ALA A 167 19.61 -14.15 -9.93
N GLY A 168 19.47 -14.21 -8.60
CA GLY A 168 20.55 -14.46 -7.66
C GLY A 168 21.32 -13.21 -7.25
N THR A 169 20.91 -12.01 -7.68
CA THR A 169 21.52 -10.74 -7.27
C THR A 169 21.10 -10.41 -5.84
N SER A 170 22.05 -10.09 -4.96
CA SER A 170 21.70 -9.66 -3.60
C SER A 170 21.15 -8.24 -3.60
N MET A 171 20.33 -7.89 -2.60
CA MET A 171 19.83 -6.52 -2.44
C MET A 171 20.99 -5.53 -2.26
N ARG A 172 22.03 -5.91 -1.52
CA ARG A 172 23.26 -5.12 -1.40
C ARG A 172 23.89 -4.82 -2.77
N ASP A 173 24.06 -5.82 -3.62
CA ASP A 173 24.63 -5.64 -4.96
C ASP A 173 23.73 -4.76 -5.84
N ALA A 174 22.40 -4.94 -5.73
CA ALA A 174 21.43 -4.13 -6.47
C ALA A 174 21.49 -2.65 -6.05
N LEU A 175 21.62 -2.36 -4.75
CA LEU A 175 21.77 -0.98 -4.25
C LEU A 175 23.03 -0.32 -4.80
N ILE A 176 24.15 -1.05 -4.78
CA ILE A 176 25.43 -0.58 -5.33
C ILE A 176 25.30 -0.30 -6.83
N GLN A 177 24.66 -1.21 -7.58
CA GLN A 177 24.43 -1.03 -9.02
C GLN A 177 23.50 0.17 -9.33
N PHE A 178 22.51 0.41 -8.48
CA PHE A 178 21.63 1.58 -8.57
C PHE A 178 22.35 2.91 -8.24
N GLY A 179 23.56 2.84 -7.67
CA GLY A 179 24.38 3.98 -7.28
C GLY A 179 24.15 4.45 -5.84
N LEU A 180 23.63 3.58 -4.97
CA LEU A 180 23.39 3.83 -3.55
C LEU A 180 24.44 3.15 -2.68
N ASP A 181 24.56 3.62 -1.45
CA ASP A 181 25.50 3.10 -0.46
C ASP A 181 24.76 2.32 0.64
N PRO A 182 24.75 0.97 0.58
CA PRO A 182 24.03 0.13 1.53
C PRO A 182 24.55 0.24 2.97
N ASP A 183 25.78 0.73 3.20
CA ASP A 183 26.34 0.88 4.55
C ASP A 183 25.89 2.19 5.23
N HIS A 184 25.10 3.01 4.53
CA HIS A 184 24.62 4.30 5.01
C HIS A 184 23.10 4.48 4.98
N ILE A 185 22.33 3.39 4.86
CA ILE A 185 20.85 3.40 4.87
C ILE A 185 20.30 4.13 6.11
N GLY A 186 20.94 3.96 7.27
CA GLY A 186 20.55 4.64 8.51
C GLY A 186 20.53 6.18 8.45
N LYS A 187 21.15 6.81 7.43
CA LYS A 187 21.06 8.27 7.21
C LYS A 187 19.67 8.72 6.76
N ALA A 188 18.82 7.82 6.25
CA ALA A 188 17.44 8.12 5.90
C ALA A 188 16.55 8.33 7.13
N ALA A 189 16.96 7.80 8.29
CA ALA A 189 16.15 7.79 9.49
C ALA A 189 15.84 9.20 9.99
N ARG A 190 14.59 9.40 10.38
CA ARG A 190 14.07 10.65 10.92
C ARG A 190 13.81 10.55 12.41
N ALA A 191 13.93 11.67 13.10
CA ALA A 191 13.54 11.76 14.50
C ALA A 191 12.08 12.21 14.60
N ARG A 192 11.32 11.64 15.54
CA ARG A 192 9.91 12.02 15.79
C ARG A 192 9.70 13.53 15.95
N ARG A 193 10.64 14.24 16.58
CA ARG A 193 10.58 15.71 16.76
C ARG A 193 10.65 16.51 15.46
N GLU A 194 11.11 15.90 14.38
CA GLU A 194 11.23 16.54 13.06
C GLU A 194 9.92 16.45 12.26
N LEU A 195 9.00 15.58 12.69
CA LEU A 195 7.75 15.29 11.99
C LEU A 195 6.55 15.71 12.84
N LEU A 196 5.65 16.47 12.24
CA LEU A 196 4.38 16.87 12.85
C LEU A 196 3.30 15.80 12.68
N GLY A 197 3.49 14.92 11.71
CA GLY A 197 2.59 13.84 11.33
C GLY A 197 2.97 13.30 9.96
N TYR A 198 2.44 12.13 9.62
CA TYR A 198 2.53 11.52 8.29
C TYR A 198 1.13 11.37 7.72
N VAL A 199 0.90 11.88 6.51
CA VAL A 199 -0.37 11.72 5.81
C VAL A 199 -0.17 11.15 4.42
N GLU A 200 -0.87 10.07 4.13
CA GLU A 200 -0.84 9.38 2.84
C GLU A 200 -2.18 9.51 2.14
N LEU A 201 -2.17 9.94 0.88
CA LEU A 201 -3.33 9.88 0.01
C LEU A 201 -3.15 8.67 -0.90
N HIS A 202 -4.19 7.85 -1.02
CA HIS A 202 -4.10 6.60 -1.76
C HIS A 202 -5.43 6.26 -2.44
N ILE A 203 -5.41 5.38 -3.44
CA ILE A 203 -6.65 4.75 -3.89
C ILE A 203 -7.17 3.81 -2.82
N GLU A 204 -8.49 3.60 -2.78
CA GLU A 204 -9.11 2.70 -1.79
C GLU A 204 -8.65 1.24 -1.93
N GLN A 205 -8.40 0.80 -3.18
CA GLN A 205 -8.18 -0.62 -3.53
C GLN A 205 -9.36 -1.52 -3.15
N GLY A 206 -10.55 -0.93 -3.04
CA GLY A 206 -11.79 -1.57 -2.64
C GLY A 206 -13.00 -0.83 -3.24
N PRO A 207 -14.19 -1.45 -3.20
CA PRO A 207 -15.38 -0.90 -3.85
C PRO A 207 -16.24 -0.02 -2.92
N VAL A 208 -15.86 0.20 -1.66
CA VAL A 208 -16.72 0.78 -0.64
C VAL A 208 -17.10 2.23 -0.97
N LEU A 209 -16.15 3.07 -1.37
CA LEU A 209 -16.42 4.45 -1.76
C LEU A 209 -17.24 4.52 -3.06
N GLU A 210 -17.02 3.58 -3.99
CA GLU A 210 -17.83 3.46 -5.21
C GLU A 210 -19.28 3.09 -4.88
N GLU A 211 -19.50 2.08 -4.04
CA GLU A 211 -20.83 1.67 -3.57
C GLU A 211 -21.54 2.78 -2.79
N LYS A 212 -20.79 3.59 -2.04
CA LYS A 212 -21.32 4.77 -1.31
C LYS A 212 -21.46 6.02 -2.18
N ALA A 213 -21.01 5.98 -3.43
CA ALA A 213 -20.94 7.13 -4.34
C ALA A 213 -20.19 8.34 -3.74
N LEU A 214 -19.14 8.08 -2.97
CA LEU A 214 -18.28 9.10 -2.37
C LEU A 214 -16.93 9.14 -3.10
N PRO A 215 -16.37 10.32 -3.43
CA PRO A 215 -15.08 10.40 -4.12
C PRO A 215 -13.89 10.18 -3.19
N VAL A 216 -14.07 10.42 -1.88
CA VAL A 216 -13.02 10.35 -0.87
C VAL A 216 -13.49 9.73 0.44
N GLY A 217 -12.58 9.13 1.19
CA GLY A 217 -12.80 8.55 2.51
C GLY A 217 -11.70 8.89 3.51
N VAL A 218 -12.04 8.86 4.80
CA VAL A 218 -11.12 9.07 5.92
C VAL A 218 -10.71 7.71 6.45
N VAL A 219 -9.42 7.35 6.32
CA VAL A 219 -8.96 6.04 6.79
C VAL A 219 -8.90 6.01 8.30
N THR A 220 -9.42 4.93 8.87
CA THR A 220 -9.50 4.71 10.32
C THR A 220 -8.30 3.98 10.89
N ALA A 221 -7.84 2.96 10.17
CA ALA A 221 -6.66 2.18 10.48
C ALA A 221 -6.24 1.38 9.24
N ILE A 222 -4.96 1.05 9.16
CA ILE A 222 -4.43 0.00 8.30
C ILE A 222 -4.62 -1.33 9.02
N SER A 223 -5.34 -2.26 8.40
CA SER A 223 -5.68 -3.54 9.02
C SER A 223 -4.43 -4.39 9.23
N GLY A 224 -4.30 -4.98 10.41
CA GLY A 224 -3.28 -6.01 10.62
C GLY A 224 -3.73 -7.33 10.04
N ALA A 225 -2.78 -8.22 9.78
CA ALA A 225 -3.03 -9.49 9.09
C ALA A 225 -2.33 -10.64 9.82
N THR A 226 -3.01 -11.79 9.87
CA THR A 226 -2.41 -13.07 10.25
C THR A 226 -2.62 -14.03 9.08
N ARG A 227 -1.52 -14.51 8.48
CA ARG A 227 -1.58 -15.52 7.43
C ARG A 227 -1.08 -16.86 7.95
N LEU A 228 -1.82 -17.91 7.61
CA LEU A 228 -1.51 -19.28 8.00
C LEU A 228 -1.46 -20.17 6.77
N ALA A 229 -0.58 -21.17 6.81
CA ALA A 229 -0.57 -22.29 5.88
C ALA A 229 -1.04 -23.54 6.63
N ALA A 230 -2.09 -24.19 6.12
CA ALA A 230 -2.63 -25.42 6.69
C ALA A 230 -2.40 -26.60 5.73
N SER A 231 -2.11 -27.77 6.29
CA SER A 231 -1.97 -29.02 5.56
C SER A 231 -2.77 -30.12 6.23
N LEU A 232 -3.74 -30.67 5.51
CA LEU A 232 -4.50 -31.85 5.90
C LEU A 232 -3.95 -33.09 5.20
N THR A 233 -3.66 -34.13 5.97
CA THR A 233 -3.19 -35.43 5.46
C THR A 233 -4.16 -36.52 5.85
N GLY A 234 -4.71 -37.16 4.82
CA GLY A 234 -5.58 -38.32 4.91
C GLY A 234 -4.93 -39.52 4.22
N VAL A 235 -5.71 -40.27 3.42
CA VAL A 235 -5.23 -41.46 2.72
C VAL A 235 -5.70 -41.43 1.27
N ALA A 236 -4.74 -41.47 0.34
CA ALA A 236 -5.05 -41.61 -1.08
C ALA A 236 -5.64 -43.00 -1.37
N GLY A 237 -6.66 -43.06 -2.22
CA GLY A 237 -7.32 -44.31 -2.56
C GLY A 237 -8.12 -44.21 -3.86
N HIS A 238 -8.46 -45.33 -4.46
CA HIS A 238 -9.20 -45.35 -5.71
C HIS A 238 -10.67 -44.96 -5.49
N ALA A 239 -11.14 -43.94 -6.22
CA ALA A 239 -12.43 -43.30 -5.99
C ALA A 239 -13.64 -44.24 -6.19
N GLY A 240 -13.51 -45.29 -7.00
CA GLY A 240 -14.58 -46.26 -7.24
C GLY A 240 -14.63 -47.44 -6.27
N THR A 241 -13.52 -47.76 -5.58
CA THR A 241 -13.40 -49.01 -4.83
C THR A 241 -13.29 -48.81 -3.32
N VAL A 242 -12.89 -47.62 -2.85
CA VAL A 242 -12.87 -47.32 -1.41
C VAL A 242 -14.28 -46.87 -0.96
N PRO A 243 -14.96 -47.63 -0.09
CA PRO A 243 -16.28 -47.26 0.43
C PRO A 243 -16.23 -45.94 1.20
N MET A 244 -17.31 -45.14 1.13
CA MET A 244 -17.36 -43.80 1.73
C MET A 244 -17.01 -43.77 3.23
N LYS A 245 -17.46 -44.77 4.00
CA LYS A 245 -17.21 -44.87 5.45
C LYS A 245 -15.74 -45.13 5.82
N LEU A 246 -14.91 -45.55 4.86
CA LEU A 246 -13.48 -45.85 5.07
C LEU A 246 -12.57 -44.74 4.55
N ARG A 247 -13.12 -43.66 4.00
CA ARG A 247 -12.30 -42.58 3.42
C ARG A 247 -11.77 -41.66 4.50
N ARG A 248 -10.49 -41.32 4.37
CA ARG A 248 -9.85 -40.16 5.00
C ARG A 248 -9.55 -39.16 3.90
N ASP A 249 -10.60 -38.53 3.38
CA ASP A 249 -10.52 -37.63 2.24
C ASP A 249 -10.08 -36.23 2.70
N ALA A 250 -8.86 -35.85 2.35
CA ALA A 250 -8.26 -34.58 2.76
C ALA A 250 -8.93 -33.38 2.06
N LEU A 251 -9.41 -33.54 0.82
CA LEU A 251 -10.05 -32.44 0.08
C LEU A 251 -11.45 -32.14 0.61
N ALA A 252 -12.22 -33.17 0.92
CA ALA A 252 -13.51 -32.96 1.59
C ALA A 252 -13.33 -32.33 2.99
N GLY A 253 -12.25 -32.66 3.70
CA GLY A 253 -11.89 -31.97 4.95
C GLY A 253 -11.53 -30.51 4.74
N ALA A 254 -10.69 -30.20 3.75
CA ALA A 254 -10.32 -28.83 3.41
C ALA A 254 -11.54 -27.99 2.99
N ALA A 255 -12.45 -28.55 2.20
CA ALA A 255 -13.68 -27.86 1.80
C ALA A 255 -14.55 -27.46 3.00
N GLU A 256 -14.71 -28.34 4.00
CA GLU A 256 -15.42 -27.99 5.25
C GLU A 256 -14.70 -26.87 6.02
N CYS A 257 -13.37 -26.90 6.09
CA CYS A 257 -12.59 -25.84 6.72
C CYS A 257 -12.78 -24.50 6.00
N ILE A 258 -12.72 -24.48 4.67
CA ILE A 258 -12.88 -23.26 3.86
C ILE A 258 -14.24 -22.61 4.10
N VAL A 259 -15.31 -23.40 4.06
CA VAL A 259 -16.67 -22.91 4.33
C VAL A 259 -16.80 -22.39 5.78
N ALA A 260 -16.18 -23.07 6.74
CA ALA A 260 -16.20 -22.62 8.14
C ALA A 260 -15.48 -21.27 8.32
N ILE A 261 -14.34 -21.06 7.65
CA ILE A 261 -13.59 -19.80 7.66
C ILE A 261 -14.46 -18.66 7.11
N GLU A 262 -15.04 -18.85 5.92
CA GLU A 262 -15.90 -17.85 5.28
C GLU A 262 -17.11 -17.52 6.17
N GLN A 263 -17.80 -18.53 6.70
CA GLN A 263 -18.96 -18.34 7.57
C GLN A 263 -18.60 -17.59 8.85
N PHE A 264 -17.45 -17.91 9.48
CA PHE A 264 -16.98 -17.22 10.67
C PHE A 264 -16.81 -15.71 10.40
N CYS A 265 -16.09 -15.37 9.33
CA CYS A 265 -15.81 -13.97 8.99
C CYS A 265 -17.09 -13.24 8.55
N ARG A 266 -17.97 -13.90 7.78
CA ARG A 266 -19.24 -13.30 7.35
C ARG A 266 -20.19 -13.01 8.52
N SER A 267 -20.11 -13.80 9.59
CA SER A 267 -20.92 -13.59 10.80
C SER A 267 -20.35 -12.55 11.75
N ASP A 268 -19.14 -12.05 11.50
CA ASP A 268 -18.51 -11.04 12.33
C ASP A 268 -19.08 -9.66 12.07
N GLU A 269 -19.53 -8.99 13.12
CA GLU A 269 -20.07 -7.63 13.04
C GLU A 269 -18.99 -6.54 13.22
N GLN A 270 -17.75 -6.93 13.50
CA GLN A 270 -16.63 -6.03 13.79
C GLN A 270 -15.68 -5.84 12.57
N GLY A 271 -16.11 -6.26 11.38
CA GLY A 271 -15.37 -6.04 10.14
C GLY A 271 -14.17 -6.96 9.93
N LEU A 272 -14.21 -8.18 10.49
CA LEU A 272 -13.24 -9.22 10.17
C LEU A 272 -13.39 -9.67 8.71
N VAL A 273 -12.27 -9.74 7.99
CA VAL A 273 -12.22 -10.35 6.66
C VAL A 273 -11.31 -11.57 6.69
N GLY A 274 -11.70 -12.62 5.97
CA GLY A 274 -10.95 -13.87 5.91
C GLY A 274 -11.03 -14.50 4.54
N THR A 275 -9.86 -14.87 3.99
CA THR A 275 -9.75 -15.37 2.63
C THR A 275 -8.90 -16.63 2.58
N VAL A 276 -9.38 -17.65 1.87
CA VAL A 276 -8.56 -18.78 1.42
C VAL A 276 -8.17 -18.55 -0.03
N GLY A 277 -6.96 -18.02 -0.24
CA GLY A 277 -6.47 -17.62 -1.57
C GLY A 277 -5.75 -18.71 -2.34
N TYR A 278 -5.36 -19.80 -1.68
CA TYR A 278 -4.64 -20.92 -2.28
C TYR A 278 -5.16 -22.26 -1.77
N VAL A 279 -5.35 -23.20 -2.69
CA VAL A 279 -5.66 -24.60 -2.39
C VAL A 279 -4.89 -25.48 -3.37
N ASN A 280 -4.21 -26.50 -2.87
CA ASN A 280 -3.54 -27.52 -3.68
C ASN A 280 -3.87 -28.92 -3.14
N ALA A 281 -4.53 -29.72 -3.96
CA ALA A 281 -4.94 -31.07 -3.61
C ALA A 281 -4.14 -32.12 -4.38
N MET A 282 -3.49 -33.02 -3.66
CA MET A 282 -2.64 -34.06 -4.23
C MET A 282 -3.29 -35.45 -4.14
N PRO A 283 -3.19 -36.29 -5.19
CA PRO A 283 -2.39 -36.09 -6.40
C PRO A 283 -3.09 -35.26 -7.51
N GLY A 284 -4.33 -34.83 -7.32
CA GLY A 284 -5.07 -34.04 -8.32
C GLY A 284 -5.68 -34.87 -9.47
N ALA A 285 -5.72 -36.19 -9.34
CA ALA A 285 -6.35 -37.09 -10.31
C ALA A 285 -7.84 -37.28 -10.04
N THR A 286 -8.67 -37.24 -11.09
CA THR A 286 -10.14 -37.28 -11.00
C THR A 286 -10.70 -38.55 -10.36
N ASN A 287 -9.98 -39.67 -10.46
CA ASN A 287 -10.37 -40.98 -9.94
C ASN A 287 -9.61 -41.38 -8.66
N VAL A 288 -8.97 -40.44 -7.98
CA VAL A 288 -8.21 -40.68 -6.75
C VAL A 288 -8.74 -39.78 -5.63
N ILE A 289 -9.04 -40.38 -4.48
CA ILE A 289 -9.34 -39.67 -3.24
C ILE A 289 -8.09 -38.88 -2.84
N PRO A 290 -8.15 -37.55 -2.66
CA PRO A 290 -6.99 -36.77 -2.27
C PRO A 290 -6.47 -37.15 -0.88
N GLY A 291 -5.22 -37.56 -0.83
CA GLY A 291 -4.54 -37.96 0.41
C GLY A 291 -3.88 -36.80 1.13
N LYS A 292 -3.65 -35.67 0.45
CA LYS A 292 -3.07 -34.47 1.06
C LYS A 292 -3.63 -33.22 0.41
N VAL A 293 -3.99 -32.22 1.22
CA VAL A 293 -4.38 -30.89 0.74
C VAL A 293 -3.68 -29.82 1.55
N SER A 294 -3.10 -28.85 0.86
CA SER A 294 -2.56 -27.63 1.46
C SER A 294 -3.44 -26.45 1.07
N PHE A 295 -3.72 -25.56 2.02
CA PHE A 295 -4.44 -24.32 1.76
C PHE A 295 -3.92 -23.19 2.64
N THR A 296 -4.17 -21.95 2.24
CA THR A 296 -3.80 -20.75 3.03
C THR A 296 -5.02 -20.11 3.66
N MET A 297 -4.78 -19.31 4.69
CA MET A 297 -5.78 -18.44 5.29
C MET A 297 -5.15 -17.07 5.53
N ASP A 298 -5.79 -15.99 5.09
CA ASP A 298 -5.43 -14.60 5.36
C ASP A 298 -6.58 -13.96 6.12
N ILE A 299 -6.39 -13.68 7.42
CA ILE A 299 -7.38 -13.01 8.26
C ILE A 299 -6.90 -11.59 8.55
N ARG A 300 -7.74 -10.59 8.33
CA ARG A 300 -7.42 -9.18 8.59
C ARG A 300 -8.46 -8.50 9.46
N SER A 301 -7.99 -7.56 10.29
CA SER A 301 -8.84 -6.68 11.09
C SER A 301 -8.05 -5.45 11.54
N GLN A 302 -8.78 -4.37 11.80
CA GLN A 302 -8.27 -3.15 12.42
C GLN A 302 -7.98 -3.30 13.92
N ASN A 303 -8.48 -4.37 14.55
CA ASN A 303 -8.28 -4.64 15.97
C ASN A 303 -7.50 -5.95 16.13
N ASP A 304 -6.23 -5.83 16.53
CA ASP A 304 -5.35 -6.99 16.75
C ASP A 304 -5.89 -7.99 17.76
N MET A 305 -6.52 -7.54 18.84
CA MET A 305 -7.08 -8.47 19.84
C MET A 305 -8.24 -9.26 19.26
N HIS A 306 -9.11 -8.60 18.49
CA HIS A 306 -10.22 -9.24 17.79
C HIS A 306 -9.70 -10.24 16.75
N ARG A 307 -8.75 -9.83 15.90
CA ARG A 307 -8.11 -10.71 14.91
C ARG A 307 -7.53 -11.96 15.55
N LYS A 308 -6.72 -11.81 16.61
CA LYS A 308 -6.04 -12.94 17.27
C LYS A 308 -7.03 -13.92 17.91
N ARG A 309 -8.13 -13.40 18.50
CA ARG A 309 -9.22 -14.25 19.00
C ARG A 309 -9.91 -14.99 17.87
N ALA A 310 -10.28 -14.30 16.80
CA ALA A 310 -10.91 -14.89 15.63
C ALA A 310 -10.04 -16.00 15.01
N VAL A 311 -8.74 -15.76 14.83
CA VAL A 311 -7.78 -16.77 14.34
C VAL A 311 -7.76 -17.99 15.26
N ALA A 312 -7.66 -17.80 16.57
CA ALA A 312 -7.67 -18.91 17.53
C ALA A 312 -8.98 -19.71 17.47
N ASP A 313 -10.12 -19.04 17.28
CA ASP A 313 -11.43 -19.67 17.21
C ASP A 313 -11.61 -20.46 15.90
N ILE A 314 -11.18 -19.90 14.77
CA ILE A 314 -11.16 -20.56 13.47
C ILE A 314 -10.25 -21.79 13.51
N VAL A 315 -9.04 -21.68 14.07
CA VAL A 315 -8.12 -22.80 14.22
C VAL A 315 -8.76 -23.93 15.02
N ARG A 316 -9.47 -23.64 16.12
CA ARG A 316 -10.22 -24.66 16.89
C ARG A 316 -11.31 -25.34 16.05
N GLN A 317 -11.98 -24.61 15.15
CA GLN A 317 -12.96 -25.23 14.23
C GLN A 317 -12.28 -26.15 13.23
N ILE A 318 -11.14 -25.74 12.66
CA ILE A 318 -10.34 -26.56 11.73
C ILE A 318 -9.86 -27.84 12.42
N GLU A 319 -9.35 -27.74 13.65
CA GLU A 319 -8.94 -28.89 14.46
C GLU A 319 -10.10 -29.86 14.71
N ALA A 320 -11.29 -29.34 15.03
CA ALA A 320 -12.49 -30.16 15.24
C ALA A 320 -12.93 -30.88 13.96
N ILE A 321 -12.85 -30.23 12.80
CA ILE A 321 -13.14 -30.81 11.48
C ILE A 321 -12.13 -31.93 11.17
N ALA A 322 -10.83 -31.65 11.32
CA ALA A 322 -9.76 -32.62 11.07
C ALA A 322 -9.91 -33.86 11.95
N LYS A 323 -10.18 -33.67 13.25
CA LYS A 323 -10.41 -34.76 14.20
C LYS A 323 -11.65 -35.58 13.86
N ARG A 324 -12.79 -34.95 13.54
CA ARG A 324 -14.02 -35.65 13.15
C ARG A 324 -13.82 -36.50 11.89
N ARG A 325 -12.98 -36.03 10.96
CA ARG A 325 -12.69 -36.68 9.68
C ARG A 325 -11.49 -37.63 9.70
N ASP A 326 -10.85 -37.80 10.86
CA ASP A 326 -9.66 -38.65 11.03
C ASP A 326 -8.52 -38.27 10.08
N LEU A 327 -8.26 -36.96 10.00
CA LEU A 327 -7.20 -36.34 9.21
C LEU A 327 -6.10 -35.81 10.13
N ALA A 328 -4.84 -35.99 9.75
CA ALA A 328 -3.73 -35.29 10.38
C ALA A 328 -3.70 -33.83 9.90
N LEU A 329 -3.48 -32.90 10.82
CA LEU A 329 -3.48 -31.47 10.57
C LEU A 329 -2.12 -30.87 10.99
N GLN A 330 -1.56 -30.04 10.12
CA GLN A 330 -0.47 -29.13 10.44
C GLN A 330 -0.91 -27.71 10.08
N ILE A 331 -0.59 -26.75 10.94
CA ILE A 331 -0.84 -25.32 10.72
C ILE A 331 0.41 -24.55 11.10
N ASP A 332 0.88 -23.70 10.19
CA ASP A 332 2.04 -22.83 10.40
C ASP A 332 1.62 -21.36 10.20
N VAL A 333 2.00 -20.47 11.12
CA VAL A 333 1.87 -19.02 10.93
C VAL A 333 2.96 -18.59 9.96
N THR A 334 2.59 -18.09 8.79
CA THR A 334 3.53 -17.68 7.74
C THR A 334 3.76 -16.18 7.72
N HIS A 335 2.84 -15.39 8.29
CA HIS A 335 2.95 -13.94 8.36
C HIS A 335 2.09 -13.39 9.50
N GLU A 336 2.61 -12.39 10.21
CA GLU A 336 1.88 -11.68 11.26
C GLU A 336 2.29 -10.21 11.22
N ASN A 337 1.30 -9.33 11.04
CA ASN A 337 1.46 -7.89 11.06
C ASN A 337 0.41 -7.25 11.97
N ARG A 338 0.84 -6.30 12.81
CA ARG A 338 -0.06 -5.53 13.68
C ARG A 338 -0.90 -4.53 12.90
N SER A 339 -2.10 -4.23 13.40
CA SER A 339 -2.92 -3.11 12.92
C SER A 339 -2.28 -1.78 13.27
N VAL A 340 -2.48 -0.77 12.43
CA VAL A 340 -1.95 0.58 12.64
C VAL A 340 -3.10 1.59 12.61
N PRO A 341 -3.54 2.12 13.77
CA PRO A 341 -4.62 3.08 13.82
C PRO A 341 -4.19 4.45 13.30
N CYS A 342 -5.05 5.10 12.51
CA CYS A 342 -4.87 6.51 12.18
C CYS A 342 -5.17 7.38 13.40
N ALA A 343 -4.33 8.38 13.65
CA ALA A 343 -4.42 9.22 14.84
C ALA A 343 -5.75 10.02 14.84
N PRO A 344 -6.53 10.00 15.94
CA PRO A 344 -7.84 10.66 15.97
C PRO A 344 -7.81 12.15 15.59
N TRP A 345 -6.75 12.86 15.97
CA TRP A 345 -6.57 14.29 15.67
C TRP A 345 -6.26 14.57 14.19
N LEU A 346 -5.63 13.62 13.48
CA LEU A 346 -5.44 13.69 12.02
C LEU A 346 -6.74 13.34 11.30
N LYS A 347 -7.42 12.26 11.72
CA LYS A 347 -8.73 11.87 11.16
C LYS A 347 -9.74 13.01 11.24
N SER A 348 -9.84 13.69 12.39
CA SER A 348 -10.74 14.84 12.56
C SER A 348 -10.45 15.95 11.55
N GLN A 349 -9.17 16.30 11.37
CA GLN A 349 -8.78 17.37 10.45
C GLN A 349 -8.97 16.98 8.99
N ILE A 350 -8.75 15.72 8.63
CA ILE A 350 -9.05 15.19 7.30
C ILE A 350 -10.57 15.24 7.07
N ALA A 351 -11.38 14.79 8.04
CA ALA A 351 -12.85 14.85 7.95
C ALA A 351 -13.37 16.29 7.77
N GLU A 352 -12.77 17.25 8.48
CA GLU A 352 -13.06 18.67 8.31
C GLU A 352 -12.70 19.17 6.89
N ALA A 353 -11.57 18.74 6.33
CA ALA A 353 -11.18 19.07 4.96
C ALA A 353 -12.14 18.46 3.93
N VAL A 354 -12.58 17.22 4.12
CA VAL A 354 -13.59 16.56 3.28
C VAL A 354 -14.91 17.34 3.31
N ALA A 355 -15.37 17.73 4.51
CA ALA A 355 -16.58 18.51 4.69
C ALA A 355 -16.49 19.91 4.04
N ALA A 356 -15.32 20.56 4.15
CA ALA A 356 -15.08 21.87 3.54
C ALA A 356 -15.12 21.85 2.00
N GLU A 357 -14.81 20.70 1.38
CA GLU A 357 -14.96 20.50 -0.07
C GLU A 357 -16.37 20.05 -0.49
N GLY A 358 -17.31 19.97 0.46
CA GLY A 358 -18.73 19.72 0.20
C GLY A 358 -19.16 18.25 0.25
N TYR A 359 -18.32 17.36 0.77
CA TYR A 359 -18.60 15.92 0.84
C TYR A 359 -18.84 15.44 2.28
N ALA A 360 -19.59 14.36 2.44
CA ALA A 360 -19.75 13.71 3.73
C ALA A 360 -18.46 12.99 4.11
N ALA A 361 -17.95 13.24 5.32
CA ALA A 361 -16.84 12.46 5.86
C ALA A 361 -17.32 11.02 6.14
N PHE A 362 -16.70 10.06 5.45
CA PHE A 362 -16.97 8.64 5.63
C PHE A 362 -15.70 7.95 6.10
N GLU A 363 -15.79 7.27 7.24
CA GLU A 363 -14.69 6.56 7.86
C GLU A 363 -14.68 5.09 7.42
N LEU A 364 -13.52 4.59 6.97
CA LEU A 364 -13.34 3.20 6.53
C LEU A 364 -11.93 2.65 6.85
N PRO A 365 -11.75 1.32 6.95
CA PRO A 365 -10.42 0.70 7.04
C PRO A 365 -9.65 0.80 5.73
N SER A 366 -8.31 0.75 5.82
CA SER A 366 -7.54 0.12 4.74
C SER A 366 -7.45 -1.40 5.01
N GLY A 367 -7.79 -2.19 3.99
CA GLY A 367 -7.58 -3.64 3.98
C GLY A 367 -6.18 -4.04 3.50
N ALA A 368 -5.49 -3.16 2.78
CA ALA A 368 -4.15 -3.37 2.23
C ALA A 368 -3.05 -2.87 3.19
N GLY A 369 -1.80 -3.28 2.94
CA GLY A 369 -0.65 -2.66 3.60
C GLY A 369 -0.32 -1.34 2.93
N HIS A 370 0.32 -0.44 3.69
CA HIS A 370 0.86 0.82 3.16
C HIS A 370 2.08 1.24 4.00
N ASP A 371 2.84 2.22 3.52
CA ASP A 371 4.00 2.79 4.21
C ASP A 371 3.69 3.34 5.61
N GLY A 372 2.45 3.76 5.84
CA GLY A 372 1.93 4.11 7.17
C GLY A 372 2.19 3.04 8.24
N MET A 373 2.30 1.76 7.85
CA MET A 373 2.60 0.65 8.77
C MET A 373 4.01 0.73 9.38
N ALA A 374 4.97 1.31 8.67
CA ALA A 374 6.31 1.58 9.17
C ALA A 374 6.39 2.97 9.81
N MET A 375 5.77 3.97 9.18
CA MET A 375 5.85 5.37 9.63
C MET A 375 5.25 5.63 11.02
N VAL A 376 4.35 4.78 11.50
CA VAL A 376 3.80 4.88 12.87
C VAL A 376 4.86 4.85 13.97
N ASP A 377 6.03 4.24 13.71
CA ASP A 377 7.12 4.16 14.69
C ASP A 377 7.82 5.52 14.90
N VAL A 378 7.68 6.46 13.96
CA VAL A 378 8.31 7.78 14.02
C VAL A 378 7.33 8.96 13.98
N ALA A 379 6.09 8.78 13.51
CA ALA A 379 5.08 9.84 13.42
C ALA A 379 3.66 9.32 13.67
N ASP A 380 2.76 10.20 14.08
CA ASP A 380 1.32 9.91 14.04
C ASP A 380 0.85 9.87 12.58
N ILE A 381 0.04 8.88 12.22
CA ILE A 381 -0.36 8.65 10.83
C ILE A 381 -1.83 9.02 10.56
N GLY A 382 -2.13 9.48 9.35
CA GLY A 382 -3.47 9.66 8.82
C GLY A 382 -3.50 9.28 7.34
N MET A 383 -4.64 8.86 6.81
CA MET A 383 -4.73 8.61 5.37
C MET A 383 -6.06 9.06 4.77
N ILE A 384 -6.00 9.38 3.48
CA ILE A 384 -7.12 9.79 2.65
C ILE A 384 -7.26 8.77 1.54
N PHE A 385 -8.42 8.15 1.43
CA PHE A 385 -8.73 7.31 0.28
C PHE A 385 -9.44 8.09 -0.81
N VAL A 386 -9.12 7.76 -2.05
CA VAL A 386 -9.79 8.20 -3.26
C VAL A 386 -10.47 6.99 -3.90
N ARG A 387 -11.72 7.17 -4.34
CA ARG A 387 -12.50 6.14 -5.02
C ARG A 387 -11.76 5.62 -6.27
N CYS A 388 -11.76 4.31 -6.46
CA CYS A 388 -11.30 3.66 -7.70
C CYS A 388 -12.40 2.78 -8.31
N ARG A 389 -12.36 2.62 -9.64
CA ARG A 389 -13.40 1.93 -10.40
C ARG A 389 -13.44 0.45 -10.08
N GLY A 390 -14.61 -0.05 -9.66
CA GLY A 390 -14.83 -1.46 -9.33
C GLY A 390 -14.00 -2.01 -8.17
N GLY A 391 -13.31 -1.15 -7.41
CA GLY A 391 -12.34 -1.57 -6.40
C GLY A 391 -11.15 -2.35 -6.95
N ILE A 392 -10.89 -2.27 -8.26
CA ILE A 392 -9.80 -3.01 -8.91
C ILE A 392 -8.47 -2.34 -8.58
N SER A 393 -7.50 -3.14 -8.11
CA SER A 393 -6.10 -2.75 -7.92
C SER A 393 -5.18 -3.95 -8.16
N HIS A 394 -3.86 -3.74 -8.21
CA HIS A 394 -2.86 -4.73 -8.64
C HIS A 394 -3.21 -5.35 -10.01
N ASN A 395 -3.76 -4.52 -10.89
CA ASN A 395 -4.31 -4.94 -12.18
C ASN A 395 -4.25 -3.80 -13.19
N PRO A 396 -4.00 -4.06 -14.49
CA PRO A 396 -3.91 -3.00 -15.50
C PRO A 396 -5.22 -2.21 -15.70
N ALA A 397 -6.36 -2.77 -15.28
CA ALA A 397 -7.66 -2.11 -15.34
C ALA A 397 -7.93 -1.14 -14.18
N GLU A 398 -7.00 -1.00 -13.22
CA GLU A 398 -7.09 -0.01 -12.14
C GLU A 398 -7.28 1.40 -12.69
N HIS A 399 -8.29 2.09 -12.18
CA HIS A 399 -8.67 3.40 -12.69
C HIS A 399 -9.24 4.31 -11.61
N VAL A 400 -8.80 5.57 -11.65
CA VAL A 400 -9.38 6.67 -10.89
C VAL A 400 -9.94 7.68 -11.88
N GLU A 401 -11.16 8.12 -11.67
CA GLU A 401 -11.77 9.17 -12.49
C GLU A 401 -11.06 10.51 -12.25
N LEU A 402 -10.93 11.34 -13.29
CA LEU A 402 -10.30 12.66 -13.17
C LEU A 402 -10.92 13.51 -12.05
N ALA A 403 -12.25 13.47 -11.92
CA ALA A 403 -12.98 14.21 -10.90
C ALA A 403 -12.68 13.73 -9.47
N ASP A 404 -12.40 12.43 -9.30
CA ASP A 404 -12.04 11.84 -8.01
C ASP A 404 -10.59 12.20 -7.64
N ALA A 405 -9.67 12.16 -8.61
CA ALA A 405 -8.30 12.65 -8.44
C ALA A 405 -8.25 14.15 -8.09
N ASP A 406 -9.05 14.99 -8.78
CA ASP A 406 -9.16 16.42 -8.46
C ASP A 406 -9.71 16.65 -7.05
N THR A 407 -10.76 15.90 -6.67
CA THR A 407 -11.36 16.01 -5.34
C THR A 407 -10.39 15.58 -4.25
N GLY A 408 -9.68 14.47 -4.42
CA GLY A 408 -8.62 14.03 -3.50
C GLY A 408 -7.55 15.10 -3.33
N ALA A 409 -7.11 15.73 -4.43
CA ALA A 409 -6.14 16.82 -4.39
C ALA A 409 -6.65 18.06 -3.65
N ARG A 410 -7.89 18.49 -3.89
CA ARG A 410 -8.50 19.62 -3.18
C ARG A 410 -8.62 19.35 -1.69
N VAL A 411 -9.04 18.14 -1.30
CA VAL A 411 -9.12 17.73 0.11
C VAL A 411 -7.73 17.72 0.76
N LEU A 412 -6.71 17.14 0.12
CA LEU A 412 -5.35 17.14 0.66
C LEU A 412 -4.81 18.57 0.79
N LEU A 413 -4.98 19.41 -0.22
CA LEU A 413 -4.56 20.82 -0.18
C LEU A 413 -5.27 21.56 0.96
N ARG A 414 -6.59 21.38 1.10
CA ARG A 414 -7.38 22.01 2.17
C ARG A 414 -6.90 21.56 3.56
N PHE A 415 -6.63 20.26 3.73
CA PHE A 415 -6.08 19.70 4.95
C PHE A 415 -4.74 20.36 5.27
N VAL A 416 -3.81 20.39 4.32
CA VAL A 416 -2.48 21.00 4.48
C VAL A 416 -2.58 22.48 4.84
N GLU A 417 -3.43 23.26 4.17
CA GLU A 417 -3.57 24.70 4.41
C GLU A 417 -4.15 25.04 5.79
N ASN A 418 -4.91 24.12 6.39
CA ASN A 418 -5.57 24.29 7.69
C ASN A 418 -5.01 23.35 8.76
N PHE A 419 -3.87 22.71 8.49
CA PHE A 419 -3.26 21.75 9.38
C PHE A 419 -2.85 22.41 10.70
N ARG A 420 -3.32 21.82 11.79
CA ARG A 420 -3.05 22.21 13.17
C ARG A 420 -2.20 21.12 13.81
N PRO A 421 -0.90 21.36 14.03
CA PRO A 421 -0.02 20.38 14.66
C PRO A 421 -0.49 20.05 16.08
N HIS A 422 -0.50 18.76 16.43
CA HIS A 422 -0.81 18.32 17.78
C HIS A 422 0.45 18.35 18.66
N GLY A 423 0.39 18.97 19.83
CA GLY A 423 1.44 18.86 20.86
C GLY A 423 2.63 19.82 20.76
N LEU A 424 2.61 20.83 19.88
CA LEU A 424 3.54 21.97 20.01
C LEU A 424 2.95 23.03 20.96
N VAL A 425 2.73 22.64 22.22
CA VAL A 425 2.52 23.61 23.30
C VAL A 425 3.91 24.11 23.71
N ASN A 426 4.19 25.37 23.36
CA ASN A 426 5.22 26.27 23.90
C ASN A 426 6.25 25.63 24.85
N SER A 427 7.45 25.39 24.32
CA SER A 427 8.67 25.50 25.14
C SER A 427 9.10 26.96 25.22
#